data_AF-A0A2E4FCX4-F1
#
_entry.id   AF-A0A2E4FCX4-F1
#
_cell.length_a   1.000
_cell.length_b   1.000
_cell.length_c   1.000
_cell.angle_alpha   90.00
_cell.angle_beta   90.00
_cell.angle_gamma   90.00
#
_symmetry.space_group_name_H-M   'P 1'
#
loop_
_entity.id
_entity.type
_entity.pdbx_description
1 polymer ?
#
loop_
_entity_poly.entity_id
_entity_poly.type
_entity_poly.pdbx_seq_one_letter_code
_entity_poly.pdbx_strand_id
1 'polypeptide(L)'
;MRVTALQVGTISLLLAAGMGLFDLAVKPVFRFTLGGFTVPLWILLSIYGAIQLWAWNLTERGAILSDAEVEKWGELLTEITPTLISAIESGKPVSEVAKKLESEHGIPVDVTLRYVIALGQMRRS
;
A
#
# COMPACT_ATOMS: atom_id res chain seq x y z
N MET A 1 19.25 -5.15 2.36
CA MET A 1 17.88 -5.69 2.25
C MET A 1 16.89 -4.56 2.50
N ARG A 2 15.93 -4.31 1.60
CA ARG A 2 14.83 -3.37 1.88
C ARG A 2 13.81 -4.10 2.75
N VAL A 3 13.48 -3.56 3.91
CA VAL A 3 12.44 -4.12 4.79
C VAL A 3 11.08 -3.75 4.18
N THR A 4 10.21 -4.73 3.95
CA THR A 4 8.88 -4.50 3.35
C THR A 4 7.82 -4.21 4.41
N ALA A 5 6.75 -3.50 4.03
CA ALA A 5 5.61 -3.24 4.92
C ALA A 5 5.00 -4.53 5.50
N LEU A 6 4.97 -5.62 4.71
CA LEU A 6 4.57 -6.96 5.16
C LEU A 6 5.48 -7.49 6.29
N GLN A 7 6.80 -7.38 6.13
CA GLN A 7 7.76 -7.82 7.15
C GLN A 7 7.61 -6.99 8.44
N VAL A 8 7.53 -5.67 8.31
CA VAL A 8 7.33 -4.77 9.47
C VAL A 8 6.01 -5.08 10.18
N GLY A 9 4.91 -5.23 9.43
CA GLY A 9 3.59 -5.54 9.98
C GLY A 9 3.57 -6.88 10.71
N THR A 10 4.11 -7.93 10.10
CA THR A 10 4.16 -9.28 10.68
C THR A 10 5.00 -9.32 11.95
N ILE A 11 6.21 -8.73 11.93
CA ILE A 11 7.09 -8.68 13.11
C ILE A 11 6.44 -7.90 14.25
N SER A 12 5.79 -6.77 13.94
CA SER A 12 5.08 -5.95 14.94
C SER A 12 3.96 -6.74 15.61
N LEU A 13 3.18 -7.50 14.84
CA LEU A 13 2.10 -8.34 15.37
C LEU A 13 2.63 -9.51 16.22
N LEU A 14 3.72 -10.15 15.80
CA LEU A 14 4.35 -11.22 16.59
C LEU A 14 4.88 -10.71 17.93
N LEU A 15 5.54 -9.55 17.93
CA LEU A 15 5.98 -8.88 19.15
C LEU A 15 4.80 -8.49 20.03
N ALA A 16 3.72 -7.98 19.43
CA ALA A 16 2.52 -7.61 20.17
C ALA A 16 1.86 -8.82 20.83
N ALA A 17 1.72 -9.93 20.10
CA ALA A 17 1.20 -11.18 20.63
C ALA A 17 2.06 -11.72 21.78
N GLY A 18 3.39 -11.72 21.61
CA GLY A 18 4.32 -12.13 22.65
C GLY A 18 4.24 -11.26 23.91
N MET A 19 4.20 -9.95 23.74
CA MET A 19 4.06 -8.99 24.84
C MET A 19 2.70 -9.13 25.54
N GLY A 20 1.61 -9.31 24.79
CA GLY A 20 0.27 -9.51 25.34
C GLY A 20 0.16 -10.80 26.15
N LEU A 21 0.70 -11.91 25.62
CA LEU A 21 0.74 -13.19 26.34
C LEU A 21 1.57 -13.10 27.62
N PHE A 22 2.73 -12.43 27.57
CA PHE A 22 3.57 -12.23 28.75
C PHE A 22 2.87 -11.38 29.83
N ASP A 23 2.24 -10.27 29.42
CA ASP A 23 1.52 -9.37 30.32
C ASP A 23 0.34 -10.06 31.02
N LEU A 24 -0.30 -11.02 30.34
CA LEU A 24 -1.41 -11.81 30.88
C LEU A 24 -0.95 -12.97 31.77
N ALA A 25 0.13 -13.65 31.40
CA ALA A 25 0.58 -14.89 32.07
C ALA A 25 1.55 -14.66 33.22
N VAL A 26 2.36 -13.59 33.16
CA VAL A 26 3.46 -13.37 34.12
C VAL A 26 3.18 -12.13 34.97
N LYS A 27 3.25 -10.95 34.38
CA LYS A 27 2.98 -9.66 35.06
C LYS A 27 2.86 -8.54 34.02
N PRO A 28 2.08 -7.49 34.29
CA PRO A 28 1.88 -6.38 33.37
C PRO A 28 3.09 -5.43 33.36
N VAL A 29 4.09 -5.71 32.53
CA VAL A 29 5.31 -4.88 32.37
C VAL A 29 5.14 -3.86 31.25
N PHE A 30 4.40 -4.21 30.21
CA PHE A 30 4.33 -3.42 28.99
C PHE A 30 3.17 -2.43 29.03
N ARG A 31 3.05 -1.64 30.10
CA ARG A 31 1.98 -0.65 30.28
C ARG A 31 2.54 0.74 30.57
N PHE A 32 1.98 1.75 29.93
CA PHE A 32 2.36 3.15 30.14
C PHE A 32 1.16 4.00 30.50
N THR A 33 1.36 4.98 31.37
CA THR A 33 0.30 5.91 31.78
C THR A 33 0.42 7.20 30.99
N LEU A 34 -0.62 7.54 30.23
CA LEU A 34 -0.76 8.78 29.47
C LEU A 34 -1.99 9.53 30.01
N GLY A 35 -1.76 10.66 30.67
CA GLY A 35 -2.84 11.58 31.08
C GLY A 35 -3.95 10.95 31.94
N GLY A 36 -3.62 9.93 32.77
CA GLY A 36 -4.57 9.22 33.63
C GLY A 36 -5.11 7.90 33.06
N PHE A 37 -4.78 7.56 31.81
CA PHE A 37 -5.13 6.27 31.20
C PHE A 37 -3.91 5.36 31.09
N THR A 38 -4.03 4.12 31.54
CA THR A 38 -3.00 3.09 31.37
C THR A 38 -3.25 2.35 30.06
N VAL A 39 -2.34 2.50 29.10
CA VAL A 39 -2.42 1.85 27.79
C VAL A 39 -1.34 0.78 27.71
N PRO A 40 -1.70 -0.49 27.40
CA PRO A 40 -0.71 -1.51 27.14
C PRO A 40 -0.04 -1.32 25.77
N LEU A 41 1.28 -1.42 25.74
CA LEU A 41 2.11 -1.25 24.55
C LEU A 41 1.73 -2.20 23.42
N TRP A 42 1.36 -3.44 23.77
CA TRP A 42 1.02 -4.46 22.79
C TRP A 42 -0.23 -4.08 21.98
N ILE A 43 -1.16 -3.29 22.53
CA ILE A 43 -2.31 -2.78 21.77
C ILE A 43 -1.82 -1.77 20.71
N LEU A 44 -0.95 -0.84 21.08
CA LEU A 44 -0.39 0.14 20.15
C LEU A 44 0.40 -0.56 19.03
N LEU A 45 1.21 -1.55 19.39
CA LEU A 45 2.00 -2.33 18.45
C LEU A 45 1.11 -3.18 17.52
N SER A 46 -0.01 -3.69 18.03
CA SER A 46 -1.01 -4.42 17.22
C SER A 46 -1.69 -3.50 16.21
N ILE A 47 -2.10 -2.30 16.62
CA ILE A 47 -2.70 -1.30 15.74
C ILE A 47 -1.70 -0.91 14.65
N TYR A 48 -0.44 -0.64 15.02
CA TYR A 48 0.61 -0.30 14.07
C TYR A 48 0.86 -1.43 13.05
N GLY A 49 0.97 -2.68 13.52
CA GLY A 49 1.14 -3.84 12.65
C GLY A 49 -0.05 -4.06 11.70
N ALA A 50 -1.27 -3.90 12.20
CA ALA A 50 -2.48 -3.98 11.40
C ALA A 50 -2.55 -2.89 10.32
N ILE A 51 -2.19 -1.64 10.65
CA ILE A 51 -2.11 -0.54 9.68
C ILE A 51 -1.08 -0.87 8.58
N GLN A 52 0.08 -1.43 8.94
CA GLN A 52 1.09 -1.79 7.94
C GLN A 52 0.64 -2.92 7.01
N LEU A 53 -0.03 -3.94 7.54
CA LEU A 53 -0.62 -5.00 6.72
C LEU A 53 -1.76 -4.48 5.85
N TRP A 54 -2.57 -3.56 6.37
CA TRP A 54 -3.63 -2.92 5.61
C TRP A 54 -3.07 -2.05 4.49
N ALA A 55 -2.03 -1.26 4.76
CA ALA A 55 -1.31 -0.47 3.75
C ALA A 55 -0.67 -1.36 2.68
N TRP A 56 -0.07 -2.49 3.07
CA TRP A 56 0.44 -3.48 2.13
C TRP A 56 -0.67 -4.05 1.25
N ASN A 57 -1.79 -4.48 1.84
CA ASN A 57 -2.94 -5.00 1.11
C ASN A 57 -3.56 -3.96 0.17
N LEU A 58 -3.62 -2.68 0.57
CA LEU A 58 -4.04 -1.57 -0.31
C LEU A 58 -3.05 -1.34 -1.45
N THR A 59 -1.75 -1.52 -1.20
CA THR A 59 -0.72 -1.37 -2.24
C THR A 59 -0.75 -2.52 -3.24
N GLU A 60 -1.02 -3.75 -2.79
CA GLU A 60 -1.15 -4.92 -3.67
C GLU A 60 -2.49 -4.96 -4.40
N ARG A 61 -3.61 -4.75 -3.70
CA ARG A 61 -4.95 -4.76 -4.32
C ARG A 61 -5.24 -3.50 -5.11
N GLY A 62 -4.68 -2.37 -4.70
CA GLY A 62 -4.83 -1.10 -5.41
C GLY A 62 -4.08 -1.05 -6.73
N ALA A 63 -3.18 -2.00 -7.02
CA ALA A 63 -2.50 -2.05 -8.31
C ALA A 63 -3.29 -2.80 -9.39
N ILE A 64 -4.32 -3.58 -9.02
CA ILE A 64 -4.98 -4.49 -9.95
C ILE A 64 -6.28 -3.83 -10.44
N LEU A 65 -6.34 -3.54 -11.74
CA LEU A 65 -7.57 -3.15 -12.42
C LEU A 65 -8.57 -4.30 -12.32
N SER A 66 -9.84 -3.99 -12.03
CA SER A 66 -10.90 -5.00 -12.08
C SER A 66 -11.14 -5.48 -13.52
N ASP A 67 -11.67 -6.69 -13.70
CA ASP A 67 -11.92 -7.27 -15.03
C ASP A 67 -12.76 -6.33 -15.93
N ALA A 68 -13.75 -5.63 -15.34
CA ALA A 68 -14.58 -4.66 -16.05
C ALA A 68 -13.81 -3.38 -16.44
N GLU A 69 -12.85 -2.94 -15.62
CA GLU A 69 -11.96 -1.82 -15.96
C GLU A 69 -10.94 -2.22 -17.04
N VAL A 70 -10.46 -3.46 -17.02
CA VAL A 70 -9.57 -4.01 -18.06
C VAL A 70 -10.31 -4.13 -19.38
N GLU A 71 -11.55 -4.61 -19.38
CA GLU A 71 -12.36 -4.70 -20.60
C GLU A 71 -12.65 -3.31 -21.19
N LYS A 72 -12.95 -2.33 -20.33
CA LYS A 72 -13.31 -0.98 -20.77
C LYS A 72 -12.11 -0.12 -21.20
N TRP A 73 -10.97 -0.26 -20.52
CA TRP A 73 -9.83 0.64 -20.68
C TRP A 73 -8.53 -0.06 -21.08
N GLY A 74 -8.48 -1.39 -21.07
CA GLY A 74 -7.24 -2.15 -21.29
C GLY A 74 -6.63 -1.95 -22.67
N GLU A 75 -7.45 -1.90 -23.73
CA GLU A 75 -6.97 -1.68 -25.10
C GLU A 75 -6.36 -0.28 -25.25
N LEU A 76 -7.10 0.74 -24.79
CA LEU A 76 -6.62 2.12 -24.74
C LEU A 76 -5.33 2.22 -23.92
N LEU A 77 -5.31 1.74 -22.67
CA LEU A 77 -4.13 1.75 -21.81
C LEU A 77 -2.92 1.08 -22.46
N THR A 78 -3.11 0.00 -23.22
CA THR A 78 -2.04 -0.69 -23.95
C THR A 78 -1.49 0.18 -25.08
N GLU A 79 -2.35 0.88 -25.81
CA GLU A 79 -1.96 1.80 -26.90
C GLU A 79 -1.13 3.00 -26.38
N ILE A 80 -1.53 3.58 -25.24
CA ILE A 80 -0.85 4.72 -24.60
C ILE A 80 0.32 4.31 -23.68
N THR A 81 0.52 3.02 -23.42
CA THR A 81 1.64 2.49 -22.62
C THR A 81 3.01 3.02 -23.04
N PRO A 82 3.42 2.99 -24.33
CA PRO A 82 4.72 3.54 -24.75
C PRO A 82 4.87 5.03 -24.42
N THR A 83 3.81 5.81 -24.57
CA THR A 83 3.79 7.24 -24.22
C THR A 83 3.92 7.45 -22.71
N LEU A 84 3.24 6.62 -21.91
CA LEU A 84 3.31 6.60 -20.46
C LEU A 84 4.72 6.27 -19.95
N ILE A 85 5.36 5.24 -20.52
CA ILE A 85 6.73 4.85 -20.17
C ILE A 85 7.70 5.99 -20.50
N SER A 86 7.58 6.59 -21.69
CA SER A 86 8.41 7.74 -22.09
C SER A 86 8.22 8.95 -21.16
N ALA A 87 6.99 9.22 -20.72
CA ALA A 87 6.69 10.30 -19.78
C ALA A 87 7.30 10.06 -18.38
N ILE A 88 7.29 8.79 -17.92
CA ILE A 88 7.90 8.40 -16.65
C ILE A 88 9.43 8.49 -16.73
N GLU A 89 10.03 8.02 -17.82
CA GLU A 89 11.48 8.06 -18.04
C GLU A 89 12.02 9.48 -18.17
N SER A 90 11.22 10.40 -18.71
CA SER A 90 11.53 11.84 -18.75
C SER A 90 11.36 12.56 -17.41
N GLY A 91 11.00 11.84 -16.33
CA GLY A 91 10.91 12.38 -14.98
C GLY A 91 9.64 13.21 -14.72
N LYS A 92 8.64 13.14 -15.59
CA LYS A 92 7.37 13.83 -15.36
C LYS A 92 6.58 13.13 -14.26
N PRO A 93 5.92 13.88 -13.36
CA PRO A 93 5.07 13.28 -12.34
C PRO A 93 3.90 12.55 -12.99
N VAL A 94 3.68 11.30 -12.58
CA VAL A 94 2.64 10.41 -13.13
C VAL A 94 1.24 11.02 -13.00
N SER A 95 1.01 11.84 -11.98
CA SER A 95 -0.25 12.55 -11.78
C SER A 95 -0.58 13.55 -12.89
N GLU A 96 0.42 14.18 -13.50
CA GLU A 96 0.20 15.09 -14.64
C GLU A 96 -0.14 14.31 -15.91
N VAL A 97 0.53 13.18 -16.13
CA VAL A 97 0.27 12.28 -17.26
C VAL A 97 -1.15 11.72 -17.16
N ALA A 98 -1.56 11.29 -15.96
CA ALA A 98 -2.90 10.77 -15.72
C ALA A 98 -3.99 11.82 -15.94
N LYS A 99 -3.80 13.07 -15.49
CA LYS A 99 -4.74 14.17 -15.78
C LYS A 99 -4.85 14.48 -17.28
N LYS A 100 -3.73 14.39 -18.00
CA LYS A 100 -3.74 14.58 -19.45
C LYS A 100 -4.54 13.47 -20.15
N LEU A 101 -4.35 12.21 -19.72
CA LEU A 101 -5.08 11.07 -20.24
C LEU A 101 -6.58 11.09 -19.89
N GLU A 102 -6.93 11.61 -18.72
CA GLU A 102 -8.34 11.88 -18.36
C GLU A 102 -8.97 12.89 -19.32
N SER A 103 -8.25 13.98 -19.63
CA SER A 103 -8.73 15.02 -20.55
C SER A 103 -8.80 14.57 -22.02
N GLU A 104 -7.87 13.72 -22.47
CA GLU A 104 -7.76 13.31 -23.87
C GLU A 104 -8.57 12.05 -24.20
N HIS A 105 -8.64 11.09 -23.26
CA HIS A 105 -9.23 9.76 -23.48
C HIS A 105 -10.34 9.41 -22.50
N GLY A 106 -10.66 10.28 -21.54
CA GLY A 106 -11.71 10.04 -20.54
C GLY A 106 -11.36 8.97 -19.50
N ILE A 107 -10.09 8.54 -19.44
CA ILE A 107 -9.63 7.51 -18.53
C ILE A 107 -9.48 8.13 -17.13
N PRO A 108 -10.15 7.57 -16.10
CA PRO A 108 -10.01 8.09 -14.76
C PRO A 108 -8.54 8.11 -14.29
N VAL A 109 -8.17 9.19 -13.58
CA VAL A 109 -6.80 9.37 -13.06
C VAL A 109 -6.39 8.21 -12.16
N ASP A 110 -7.32 7.69 -11.36
CA ASP A 110 -7.06 6.56 -10.48
C ASP A 110 -6.75 5.29 -11.28
N VAL A 111 -7.54 4.95 -12.30
CA VAL A 111 -7.31 3.81 -13.22
C VAL A 111 -5.89 3.88 -13.82
N THR A 112 -5.48 5.06 -14.29
CA THR A 112 -4.15 5.27 -14.88
C THR A 112 -3.03 5.07 -13.84
N LEU A 113 -3.20 5.60 -12.63
CA LEU A 113 -2.21 5.45 -11.55
C LEU A 113 -2.05 3.97 -11.15
N ARG A 114 -3.15 3.23 -11.02
CA ARG A 114 -3.13 1.80 -10.70
C ARG A 114 -2.42 1.00 -11.79
N TYR A 115 -2.69 1.32 -13.05
CA TYR A 115 -2.02 0.71 -14.21
C TYR A 115 -0.50 0.95 -14.22
N VAL A 116 -0.05 2.18 -13.94
CA VAL A 116 1.38 2.50 -13.84
C VAL A 116 2.06 1.76 -12.69
N ILE A 117 1.38 1.64 -11.54
CA ILE A 117 1.88 0.87 -10.40
C ILE A 117 2.03 -0.61 -10.79
N ALA A 118 1.06 -1.19 -11.50
CA ALA A 118 1.12 -2.57 -12.00
C ALA A 118 2.29 -2.77 -12.98
N LEU A 119 2.46 -1.87 -13.96
CA LEU A 119 3.60 -1.90 -14.89
C LEU A 119 4.95 -1.82 -14.16
N GLY A 120 5.05 -0.95 -13.16
CA GLY A 120 6.25 -0.81 -12.34
C GLY A 120 6.57 -2.04 -11.49
N GLN A 121 5.56 -2.81 -11.07
CA GLN A 121 5.72 -4.08 -10.38
C GLN A 121 6.18 -5.19 -11.33
N MET A 122 5.60 -5.31 -12.53
CA MET A 122 6.04 -6.30 -13.54
C MET A 122 7.49 -6.12 -13.98
N ARG A 123 8.00 -4.89 -14.04
CA ARG A 123 9.41 -4.63 -14.41
C ARG A 123 10.40 -5.03 -13.30
N ARG A 124 9.94 -5.18 -12.05
CA ARG A 124 10.79 -5.52 -10.89
C ARG A 124 10.77 -7.01 -10.52
N SER A 125 9.82 -7.78 -11.07
CA SER A 125 9.82 -9.25 -11.00
C SER A 125 10.67 -9.84 -12.11
#